data_AF-A0A4V3ZPN9-F1
#
_entry.id   AF-A0A4V3ZPN9-F1
#
_cell.length_a   1.000
_cell.length_b   1.000
_cell.length_c   1.000
_cell.angle_alpha   90.00
_cell.angle_beta   90.00
_cell.angle_gamma   90.00
#
_symmetry.space_group_name_H-M   'P 1'
#
loop_
_entity.id
_entity.type
_entity.pdbx_description
1 polymer ?
#
loop_
_entity_poly.entity_id
_entity_poly.type
_entity_poly.pdbx_seq_one_letter_code
_entity_poly.pdbx_strand_id
1 'polypeptide(L)'
;MNEARYLALIGCVNRTILDVQLTGDFKIEKWPVEKFIELYCDLTTLPEVEAWIRLDNEWGYGIDGRSIYQLENVYVISKCLPEYPMPHFSKKMGENFLTNFQETDHIQSKVMLEVKDMLTKLRLFDDGSIAICYEAFYGYEDSHYEMYCAKEENLFCEKQVYKVKKKNIHIINEILQSGPIFTKHKYINFALDNFSESYRVAHPYLGFISLMMAMEAIFNDGKNELRNKVS
;
A
#
# COMPACT_ATOMS: atom_id res chain seq x y z
N MET A 1 -24.66 -13.62 -3.31
CA MET A 1 -23.40 -14.10 -2.71
C MET A 1 -22.69 -12.87 -2.21
N ASN A 2 -22.35 -12.85 -0.92
CA ASN A 2 -21.58 -11.77 -0.34
C ASN A 2 -20.14 -11.97 -0.80
N GLU A 3 -19.58 -10.98 -1.49
CA GLU A 3 -18.22 -11.04 -2.02
C GLU A 3 -17.34 -10.10 -1.21
N ALA A 4 -16.31 -10.66 -0.58
CA ALA A 4 -15.33 -9.85 0.12
C ALA A 4 -14.50 -9.05 -0.88
N ARG A 5 -14.08 -7.87 -0.47
CA ARG A 5 -13.32 -6.93 -1.28
C ARG A 5 -12.17 -6.37 -0.46
N TYR A 6 -11.07 -6.15 -1.14
CA TYR A 6 -9.96 -5.34 -0.66
C TYR A 6 -9.99 -3.97 -1.33
N LEU A 7 -9.69 -2.94 -0.55
CA LEU A 7 -9.49 -1.57 -1.01
C LEU A 7 -8.26 -1.00 -0.30
N ALA A 8 -7.40 -0.31 -1.04
CA ALA A 8 -6.32 0.50 -0.49
C ALA A 8 -6.28 1.89 -1.13
N LEU A 9 -6.41 2.93 -0.32
CA LEU A 9 -6.20 4.32 -0.72
C LEU A 9 -4.70 4.57 -0.92
N ILE A 10 -4.33 5.03 -2.12
CA ILE A 10 -2.95 5.41 -2.42
C ILE A 10 -2.79 6.91 -2.19
N GLY A 11 -1.83 7.32 -1.36
CA GLY A 11 -1.48 8.73 -1.14
C GLY A 11 -0.38 9.23 -2.05
N CYS A 12 -0.28 10.56 -2.17
CA CYS A 12 0.77 11.27 -2.91
C CYS A 12 0.88 10.90 -4.41
N VAL A 13 -0.19 10.47 -5.07
CA VAL A 13 -0.17 10.10 -6.50
C VAL A 13 -0.99 11.05 -7.35
N ASN A 14 -0.74 11.05 -8.66
CA ASN A 14 -1.62 11.70 -9.64
C ASN A 14 -2.14 10.70 -10.68
N ARG A 15 -2.90 11.20 -11.66
CA ARG A 15 -3.53 10.39 -12.72
C ARG A 15 -2.61 9.44 -13.48
N THR A 16 -1.30 9.70 -13.50
CA THR A 16 -0.34 8.83 -14.22
C THR A 16 -0.24 7.43 -13.60
N ILE A 17 -0.67 7.27 -12.34
CA ILE A 17 -0.75 5.97 -11.68
C ILE A 17 -1.74 5.01 -12.38
N LEU A 18 -2.71 5.54 -13.14
CA LEU A 18 -3.67 4.73 -13.90
C LEU A 18 -3.06 4.01 -15.09
N ASP A 19 -1.86 4.41 -15.54
CA ASP A 19 -1.16 3.76 -16.64
C ASP A 19 -0.39 2.50 -16.18
N VAL A 20 -0.35 2.24 -14.87
CA VAL A 20 0.34 1.11 -14.26
C VAL A 20 -0.55 -0.13 -14.26
N GLN A 21 0.04 -1.27 -14.65
CA GLN A 21 -0.63 -2.58 -14.63
C GLN A 21 -0.12 -3.40 -13.43
N LEU A 22 -0.98 -3.52 -12.42
CA LEU A 22 -0.72 -4.36 -11.25
C LEU A 22 -0.75 -5.86 -11.61
N THR A 23 -0.23 -6.69 -10.72
CA THR A 23 -0.25 -8.16 -10.88
C THR A 23 -1.56 -8.77 -10.42
N GLY A 24 -1.88 -9.95 -10.96
CA GLY A 24 -3.10 -10.67 -10.61
C GLY A 24 -4.36 -9.86 -10.92
N ASP A 25 -5.36 -9.97 -10.05
CA ASP A 25 -6.66 -9.31 -10.22
C ASP A 25 -6.75 -7.92 -9.58
N PHE A 26 -5.62 -7.36 -9.10
CA PHE A 26 -5.60 -6.01 -8.55
C PHE A 26 -5.78 -4.97 -9.65
N LYS A 27 -6.54 -3.91 -9.34
CA LYS A 27 -6.79 -2.80 -10.26
C LYS A 27 -6.53 -1.48 -9.56
N ILE A 28 -5.92 -0.54 -10.26
CA ILE A 28 -5.88 0.86 -9.83
C ILE A 28 -7.09 1.55 -10.44
N GLU A 29 -7.90 2.15 -9.58
CA GLU A 29 -9.11 2.83 -9.98
C GLU A 29 -9.08 4.29 -9.55
N LYS A 30 -9.74 5.12 -10.36
CA LYS A 30 -10.02 6.52 -10.05
C LYS A 30 -11.42 6.60 -9.49
N TRP A 31 -11.57 7.07 -8.25
CA TRP A 31 -12.87 7.22 -7.60
C TRP A 31 -13.15 8.69 -7.31
N PRO A 32 -14.41 9.15 -7.43
CA PRO A 32 -14.84 10.41 -6.83
C PRO A 32 -14.54 10.41 -5.33
N VAL A 33 -14.10 11.55 -4.79
CA VAL A 33 -13.74 11.66 -3.38
C VAL A 33 -14.94 11.36 -2.49
N GLU A 34 -16.12 11.84 -2.86
CA GLU A 34 -17.37 11.66 -2.11
C GLU A 34 -17.71 10.18 -1.97
N LYS A 35 -17.55 9.40 -3.05
CA LYS A 35 -17.78 7.95 -3.04
C LYS A 35 -16.84 7.24 -2.06
N PHE A 36 -15.58 7.66 -2.00
CA PHE A 36 -14.61 7.09 -1.07
C PHE A 36 -14.95 7.46 0.39
N ILE A 37 -15.32 8.71 0.64
CA ILE A 37 -15.70 9.19 1.97
C ILE A 37 -16.95 8.48 2.47
N GLU A 38 -17.98 8.33 1.65
CA GLU A 38 -19.20 7.59 1.97
C GLU A 38 -18.86 6.16 2.42
N LEU A 39 -18.08 5.44 1.61
CA LEU A 39 -17.63 4.08 1.97
C LEU A 39 -16.79 4.06 3.26
N TYR A 40 -15.85 4.99 3.42
CA TYR A 40 -15.00 5.06 4.61
C TYR A 40 -15.85 5.31 5.87
N CYS A 41 -16.81 6.22 5.82
CA CYS A 41 -17.73 6.52 6.91
C CYS A 41 -18.63 5.33 7.22
N ASP A 42 -19.15 4.64 6.21
CA ASP A 42 -19.95 3.42 6.40
C ASP A 42 -19.14 2.31 7.09
N LEU A 43 -17.88 2.12 6.69
CA LEU A 43 -17.00 1.08 7.24
C LEU A 43 -16.51 1.39 8.65
N THR A 44 -16.18 2.66 8.93
CA THR A 44 -15.54 3.06 10.19
C THR A 44 -16.51 3.62 11.22
N THR A 45 -17.75 3.94 10.82
CA THR A 45 -18.75 4.68 11.60
C THR A 45 -18.29 6.08 12.03
N LEU A 46 -17.22 6.60 11.42
CA LEU A 46 -16.70 7.94 11.71
C LEU A 46 -17.46 9.01 10.91
N PRO A 47 -17.61 10.23 11.46
CA PRO A 47 -18.20 11.35 10.74
C PRO A 47 -17.41 11.75 9.48
N GLU A 48 -18.10 12.24 8.44
CA GLU A 48 -17.47 12.69 7.18
C GLU A 48 -16.35 13.73 7.40
N VAL A 49 -16.53 14.64 8.37
CA VAL A 49 -15.52 15.67 8.68
C VAL A 49 -14.17 15.06 9.03
N GLU A 50 -14.15 13.90 9.70
CA GLU A 50 -12.91 13.20 10.04
C GLU A 50 -12.22 12.66 8.79
N ALA A 51 -12.99 12.08 7.86
CA ALA A 51 -12.46 11.58 6.59
C ALA A 51 -11.83 12.72 5.75
N TRP A 52 -12.47 13.90 5.72
CA TRP A 52 -11.93 15.08 5.06
C TRP A 52 -10.63 15.59 5.71
N ILE A 53 -10.57 15.62 7.05
CA ILE A 53 -9.36 16.02 7.79
C ILE A 53 -8.20 15.06 7.48
N ARG A 54 -8.47 13.76 7.43
CA ARG A 54 -7.46 12.74 7.08
C ARG A 54 -6.95 12.90 5.66
N LEU A 55 -7.83 13.11 4.68
CA LEU A 55 -7.44 13.39 3.29
C LEU A 55 -6.51 14.59 3.17
N ASP A 56 -6.79 15.69 3.88
CA ASP A 56 -5.99 16.91 3.85
C ASP A 56 -4.61 16.70 4.50
N ASN A 57 -4.62 16.18 5.72
CA ASN A 57 -3.48 16.27 6.61
C ASN A 57 -2.61 15.00 6.61
N GLU A 58 -3.25 13.83 6.54
CA GLU A 58 -2.63 12.54 6.87
C GLU A 58 -2.36 11.67 5.63
N TRP A 59 -3.26 11.71 4.63
CA TRP A 59 -3.21 10.83 3.46
C TRP A 59 -2.64 11.47 2.19
N GLY A 60 -2.11 12.69 2.31
CA GLY A 60 -1.26 13.28 1.29
C GLY A 60 -2.01 13.77 0.05
N TYR A 61 -3.26 14.22 0.22
CA TYR A 61 -4.01 14.85 -0.86
C TYR A 61 -4.02 16.40 -0.78
N GLY A 62 -3.66 16.99 0.37
CA GLY A 62 -3.49 18.46 0.54
C GLY A 62 -2.12 19.01 0.08
N ILE A 63 -1.32 18.22 -0.62
CA ILE A 63 0.12 18.45 -0.86
C ILE A 63 0.42 19.54 -1.88
N ASP A 64 -0.40 19.64 -2.92
CA ASP A 64 -0.14 20.49 -4.09
C ASP A 64 -0.46 21.99 -3.84
N GLY A 65 -0.68 22.40 -2.59
CA GLY A 65 -1.20 23.73 -2.24
C GLY A 65 -2.61 23.99 -2.76
N ARG A 66 -3.25 22.98 -3.37
CA ARG A 66 -4.66 22.99 -3.73
C ARG A 66 -5.46 22.67 -2.48
N SER A 67 -6.52 23.43 -2.27
CA SER A 67 -7.48 23.12 -1.22
C SER A 67 -8.07 21.73 -1.46
N ILE A 68 -8.29 20.94 -0.41
CA ILE A 68 -9.07 19.69 -0.47
C ILE A 68 -10.44 19.86 -1.11
N TYR A 69 -11.03 21.07 -1.05
CA TYR A 69 -12.29 21.39 -1.71
C TYR A 69 -12.20 21.41 -3.25
N GLN A 70 -11.00 21.28 -3.82
CA GLN A 70 -10.76 21.13 -5.25
C GLN A 70 -10.35 19.70 -5.63
N LEU A 71 -10.26 18.80 -4.64
CA LEU A 71 -9.97 17.40 -4.90
C LEU A 71 -11.24 16.73 -5.43
N GLU A 72 -11.24 16.40 -6.72
CA GLU A 72 -12.37 15.70 -7.33
C GLU A 72 -12.24 14.18 -7.19
N ASN A 73 -11.01 13.66 -7.07
CA ASN A 73 -10.78 12.22 -7.17
C ASN A 73 -9.64 11.73 -6.27
N VAL A 74 -9.82 10.51 -5.76
CA VAL A 74 -8.78 9.69 -5.14
C VAL A 74 -8.40 8.51 -6.05
N TYR A 75 -7.26 7.90 -5.75
CA TYR A 75 -6.81 6.68 -6.42
C TYR A 75 -6.75 5.53 -5.43
N VAL A 76 -7.36 4.41 -5.80
CA VAL A 76 -7.48 3.23 -4.95
C VAL A 76 -6.98 2.00 -5.67
N ILE A 77 -6.40 1.06 -4.93
CA ILE A 77 -6.16 -0.31 -5.38
C ILE A 77 -7.32 -1.15 -4.89
N SER A 78 -7.98 -1.89 -5.78
CA SER A 78 -9.08 -2.77 -5.43
C SER A 78 -8.86 -4.20 -5.92
N LYS A 79 -9.44 -5.16 -5.20
CA LYS A 79 -9.46 -6.58 -5.57
C LYS A 79 -10.70 -7.26 -5.00
N CYS A 80 -11.38 -8.06 -5.81
CA CYS A 80 -12.43 -8.98 -5.33
C CYS A 80 -11.78 -10.24 -4.75
N LEU A 81 -12.31 -10.72 -3.63
CA LEU A 81 -11.78 -11.87 -2.89
C LEU A 81 -12.89 -12.92 -2.71
N PRO A 82 -13.27 -13.66 -3.76
CA PRO A 82 -14.31 -14.70 -3.65
C PRO A 82 -13.89 -15.86 -2.74
N GLU A 83 -12.59 -16.10 -2.58
CA GLU A 83 -12.02 -17.11 -1.68
C GLU A 83 -11.96 -16.69 -0.20
N TYR A 84 -12.36 -15.46 0.14
CA TYR A 84 -12.26 -14.99 1.52
C TYR A 84 -13.28 -15.73 2.41
N PRO A 85 -12.83 -16.44 3.46
CA PRO A 85 -13.74 -17.17 4.34
C PRO A 85 -14.54 -16.17 5.16
N MET A 86 -15.80 -15.97 4.78
CA MET A 86 -16.70 -15.11 5.54
C MET A 86 -17.06 -15.81 6.84
N PRO A 87 -16.83 -15.18 8.00
CA PRO A 87 -17.28 -15.74 9.26
C PRO A 87 -18.81 -15.70 9.26
N HIS A 88 -19.46 -16.80 8.90
CA HIS A 88 -20.85 -16.99 9.23
C HIS A 88 -20.93 -17.07 10.76
N PHE A 89 -21.28 -15.94 11.40
CA PHE A 89 -21.56 -15.85 12.83
C PHE A 89 -22.86 -16.61 13.16
N SER A 90 -22.89 -17.91 12.91
CA SER A 90 -23.90 -18.79 13.47
C SER A 90 -23.56 -19.01 14.95
N LYS A 91 -24.58 -18.88 15.81
CA LYS A 91 -24.52 -19.04 17.29
C LYS A 91 -23.92 -20.37 17.81
N LYS A 92 -23.39 -21.25 16.95
CA LYS A 92 -22.86 -22.58 17.30
C LYS A 92 -21.34 -22.75 17.15
N MET A 93 -20.55 -21.73 16.82
CA MET A 93 -19.11 -21.90 16.57
C MET A 93 -18.23 -21.57 17.79
N GLY A 94 -17.97 -22.59 18.62
CA GLY A 94 -16.79 -22.60 19.49
C GLY A 94 -15.57 -23.27 18.84
N GLU A 95 -15.78 -24.20 17.90
CA GLU A 95 -14.72 -25.11 17.42
C GLU A 95 -14.09 -24.71 16.07
N ASN A 96 -14.79 -23.95 15.22
CA ASN A 96 -14.29 -23.52 13.89
C ASN A 96 -13.76 -22.07 13.86
N PHE A 97 -13.83 -21.35 14.98
CA PHE A 97 -13.42 -19.94 15.03
C PHE A 97 -11.91 -19.76 14.80
N LEU A 98 -11.08 -20.61 15.41
CA LEU A 98 -9.62 -20.51 15.31
C LEU A 98 -9.12 -20.81 13.88
N THR A 99 -9.68 -21.82 13.21
CA THR A 99 -9.29 -22.17 11.84
C THR A 99 -9.71 -21.09 10.85
N ASN A 100 -10.95 -20.60 10.95
CA ASN A 100 -11.42 -19.49 10.11
C ASN A 100 -10.58 -18.22 10.33
N PHE A 101 -10.23 -17.92 11.58
CA PHE A 101 -9.37 -16.78 11.91
C PHE A 101 -7.98 -16.91 11.25
N GLN A 102 -7.34 -18.07 11.35
CA GLN A 102 -6.03 -18.31 10.72
C GLN A 102 -6.08 -18.21 9.20
N GLU A 103 -7.15 -18.73 8.57
CA GLU A 103 -7.33 -18.63 7.12
C GLU A 103 -7.58 -17.18 6.68
N THR A 104 -8.42 -16.43 7.39
CA THR A 104 -8.62 -14.99 7.12
C THR A 104 -7.33 -14.20 7.26
N ASP A 105 -6.57 -14.41 8.36
CA ASP A 105 -5.31 -13.71 8.63
C ASP A 105 -4.26 -14.02 7.56
N HIS A 106 -4.19 -15.27 7.10
CA HIS A 106 -3.30 -15.67 6.02
C HIS A 106 -3.62 -14.96 4.70
N ILE A 107 -4.91 -14.92 4.30
CA ILE A 107 -5.34 -14.24 3.08
C ILE A 107 -5.10 -12.74 3.18
N GLN A 108 -5.48 -12.11 4.29
CA GLN A 108 -5.24 -10.68 4.53
C GLN A 108 -3.76 -10.34 4.43
N SER A 109 -2.91 -11.08 5.17
CA SER A 109 -1.47 -10.88 5.19
C SER A 109 -0.86 -11.03 3.80
N LYS A 110 -1.31 -12.03 3.02
CA LYS A 110 -0.85 -12.24 1.65
C LYS A 110 -1.22 -11.06 0.74
N VAL A 111 -2.46 -10.62 0.76
CA VAL A 111 -2.95 -9.49 -0.05
C VAL A 111 -2.21 -8.21 0.30
N MET A 112 -2.08 -7.90 1.60
CA MET A 112 -1.35 -6.72 2.07
C MET A 112 0.13 -6.76 1.66
N LEU A 113 0.77 -7.92 1.71
CA LEU A 113 2.17 -8.09 1.31
C LEU A 113 2.35 -7.91 -0.20
N GLU A 114 1.45 -8.46 -1.03
CA GLU A 114 1.46 -8.28 -2.49
C GLU A 114 1.35 -6.81 -2.87
N VAL A 115 0.42 -6.07 -2.27
CA VAL A 115 0.24 -4.63 -2.56
C VAL A 115 1.44 -3.81 -2.10
N LYS A 116 2.02 -4.14 -0.94
CA LYS A 116 3.24 -3.49 -0.45
C LYS A 116 4.44 -3.75 -1.37
N ASP A 117 4.64 -4.98 -1.84
CA ASP A 117 5.69 -5.30 -2.82
C ASP A 117 5.51 -4.49 -4.12
N MET A 118 4.27 -4.39 -4.63
CA MET A 118 3.98 -3.58 -5.82
C MET A 118 4.31 -2.10 -5.62
N LEU A 119 3.94 -1.51 -4.48
CA LEU A 119 4.28 -0.11 -4.20
C LEU A 119 5.78 0.10 -3.98
N THR A 120 6.48 -0.83 -3.33
CA THR A 120 7.94 -0.77 -3.20
C THR A 120 8.60 -0.81 -4.57
N LYS A 121 8.14 -1.69 -5.49
CA LYS A 121 8.61 -1.72 -6.88
C LYS A 121 8.40 -0.38 -7.57
N LEU A 122 7.23 0.23 -7.40
CA LEU A 122 6.94 1.55 -7.99
C LEU A 122 7.90 2.62 -7.46
N ARG A 123 8.22 2.62 -6.16
CA ARG A 123 9.19 3.57 -5.56
C ARG A 123 10.60 3.47 -6.11
N LEU A 124 10.98 2.35 -6.74
CA LEU A 124 12.27 2.24 -7.43
C LEU A 124 12.33 3.10 -8.71
N PHE A 125 11.17 3.56 -9.20
CA PHE A 125 11.06 4.35 -10.41
C PHE A 125 10.51 5.73 -10.09
N ASP A 126 11.13 6.75 -10.66
CA ASP A 126 10.69 8.14 -10.54
C ASP A 126 10.75 8.73 -9.13
N ASP A 127 10.74 10.06 -9.06
CA ASP A 127 10.83 10.80 -7.81
C ASP A 127 9.43 11.02 -7.22
N GLY A 128 9.35 11.10 -5.89
CA GLY A 128 8.14 11.38 -5.14
C GLY A 128 7.74 10.24 -4.21
N SER A 129 6.75 10.53 -3.38
CA SER A 129 6.26 9.62 -2.36
C SER A 129 5.02 8.90 -2.88
N ILE A 130 4.93 7.59 -2.65
CA ILE A 130 3.72 6.81 -2.90
C ILE A 130 3.54 5.87 -1.72
N ALA A 131 2.36 5.79 -1.11
CA ALA A 131 2.11 4.86 -0.01
C ALA A 131 0.64 4.47 0.07
N ILE A 132 0.37 3.40 0.82
CA ILE A 132 -0.98 3.07 1.28
C ILE A 132 -1.27 3.95 2.49
N CYS A 133 -2.35 4.70 2.43
CA CYS A 133 -2.78 5.55 3.54
C CYS A 133 -3.86 4.87 4.39
N TYR A 134 -4.74 4.13 3.72
CA TYR A 134 -5.80 3.37 4.33
C TYR A 134 -6.00 2.10 3.53
N GLU A 135 -6.11 0.95 4.17
CA GLU A 135 -6.48 -0.32 3.55
C GLU A 135 -7.56 -1.03 4.35
N ALA A 136 -8.52 -1.64 3.66
CA ALA A 136 -9.64 -2.32 4.28
C ALA A 136 -10.04 -3.58 3.50
N PHE A 137 -10.42 -4.61 4.27
CA PHE A 137 -11.14 -5.79 3.83
C PHE A 137 -12.59 -5.62 4.27
N TYR A 138 -13.52 -5.69 3.33
CA TYR A 138 -14.93 -5.42 3.60
C TYR A 138 -15.85 -6.24 2.70
N GLY A 139 -17.12 -6.33 3.09
CA GLY A 139 -18.20 -6.89 2.28
C GLY A 139 -19.42 -5.97 2.27
N TYR A 140 -20.42 -6.36 1.49
CA TYR A 140 -21.72 -5.69 1.47
C TYR A 140 -22.79 -6.74 1.78
N GLU A 141 -23.37 -6.63 2.97
CA GLU A 141 -24.37 -7.57 3.50
C GLU A 141 -25.58 -6.79 3.99
N ASP A 142 -26.81 -7.33 3.83
CA ASP A 142 -28.05 -6.71 4.34
C ASP A 142 -28.16 -5.19 4.13
N SER A 143 -27.79 -4.74 2.92
CA SER A 143 -27.80 -3.34 2.48
C SER A 143 -26.83 -2.39 3.22
N HIS A 144 -25.85 -2.92 3.95
CA HIS A 144 -24.80 -2.16 4.62
C HIS A 144 -23.40 -2.72 4.31
N TYR A 145 -22.39 -1.86 4.42
CA TYR A 145 -21.00 -2.31 4.34
C TYR A 145 -20.57 -2.86 5.70
N GLU A 146 -19.89 -4.01 5.68
CA GLU A 146 -19.29 -4.61 6.87
C GLU A 146 -17.77 -4.63 6.71
N MET A 147 -17.05 -4.06 7.67
CA MET A 147 -15.59 -4.04 7.70
C MET A 147 -15.06 -5.26 8.46
N TYR A 148 -14.27 -6.09 7.80
CA TYR A 148 -13.63 -7.26 8.41
C TYR A 148 -12.29 -6.91 9.08
N CYS A 149 -11.52 -6.05 8.42
CA CYS A 149 -10.22 -5.60 8.89
C CYS A 149 -9.89 -4.28 8.20
N ALA A 150 -9.25 -3.37 8.92
CA ALA A 150 -8.68 -2.17 8.32
C ALA A 150 -7.37 -1.79 8.99
N LYS A 151 -6.53 -1.11 8.21
CA LYS A 151 -5.29 -0.53 8.67
C LYS A 151 -5.15 0.86 8.09
N GLU A 152 -4.68 1.77 8.93
CA GLU A 152 -4.36 3.12 8.52
C GLU A 152 -2.87 3.39 8.77
N GLU A 153 -2.22 4.05 7.81
CA GLU A 153 -0.84 4.50 7.91
C GLU A 153 -0.77 5.99 7.56
N ASN A 154 -0.26 6.79 8.49
CA ASN A 154 -0.03 8.21 8.24
C ASN A 154 1.18 8.39 7.35
N LEU A 155 1.09 9.33 6.40
CA LEU A 155 2.24 9.69 5.59
C LEU A 155 3.18 10.58 6.38
N PHE A 156 4.31 9.99 6.80
CA PHE A 156 5.37 10.72 7.49
C PHE A 156 6.46 11.27 6.57
N CYS A 157 6.49 10.84 5.30
CA CYS A 157 7.51 11.22 4.32
C CYS A 157 7.22 12.55 3.62
N GLU A 158 8.21 13.06 2.87
CA GLU A 158 8.05 14.28 2.07
C GLU A 158 6.79 14.20 1.21
N LYS A 159 5.96 15.22 1.36
CA LYS A 159 4.73 15.41 0.62
C LYS A 159 5.10 15.82 -0.83
N GLN A 160 5.60 14.87 -1.62
CA GLN A 160 5.90 15.07 -3.04
C GLN A 160 5.08 14.08 -3.86
N VAL A 161 4.37 14.60 -4.85
CA VAL A 161 3.53 13.78 -5.73
C VAL A 161 4.39 12.87 -6.61
N TYR A 162 4.21 11.56 -6.46
CA TYR A 162 4.72 10.53 -7.33
C TYR A 162 4.07 10.59 -8.71
N LYS A 163 4.91 10.59 -9.76
CA LYS A 163 4.47 10.69 -11.16
C LYS A 163 5.18 9.66 -12.01
N VAL A 164 4.40 8.79 -12.63
CA VAL A 164 4.91 7.80 -13.57
C VAL A 164 5.30 8.50 -14.87
N LYS A 165 6.58 8.49 -15.23
CA LYS A 165 7.03 9.03 -16.51
C LYS A 165 6.66 8.06 -17.63
N LYS A 166 6.07 8.57 -18.72
CA LYS A 166 5.62 7.76 -19.87
C LYS A 166 6.69 6.80 -20.42
N LYS A 167 7.96 7.22 -20.42
CA LYS A 167 9.10 6.40 -20.86
C LYS A 167 9.36 5.17 -19.97
N ASN A 168 8.93 5.19 -18.71
CA ASN A 168 9.15 4.13 -17.74
C ASN A 168 7.97 3.14 -17.63
N ILE A 169 6.80 3.46 -18.19
CA ILE A 169 5.59 2.62 -18.05
C ILE A 169 5.85 1.17 -18.45
N HIS A 170 6.52 0.95 -19.60
CA HIS A 170 6.78 -0.40 -20.08
C HIS A 170 7.62 -1.23 -19.10
N ILE A 171 8.71 -0.65 -18.59
CA ILE A 171 9.61 -1.33 -17.66
C ILE A 171 9.00 -1.48 -16.26
N ILE A 172 8.18 -0.52 -15.82
CA ILE A 172 7.41 -0.63 -14.58
C ILE A 172 6.47 -1.82 -14.64
N ASN A 173 5.69 -1.93 -15.73
CA ASN A 173 4.75 -3.03 -15.89
C ASN A 173 5.48 -4.37 -15.99
N GLU A 174 6.64 -4.43 -16.66
CA GLU A 174 7.47 -5.64 -16.69
C GLU A 174 7.95 -6.07 -15.29
N ILE A 175 8.47 -5.12 -14.49
CA ILE A 175 8.97 -5.41 -13.13
C ILE A 175 7.84 -5.77 -12.16
N LEU A 176 6.65 -5.18 -12.31
CA LEU A 176 5.50 -5.58 -11.52
C LEU A 176 5.16 -7.05 -11.78
N GLN A 177 5.13 -7.46 -13.05
CA GLN A 177 4.81 -8.84 -13.47
C GLN A 177 5.93 -9.87 -13.21
N SER A 178 7.18 -9.45 -12.96
CA SER A 178 8.33 -10.36 -12.82
C SER A 178 8.37 -11.18 -11.51
N GLY A 179 7.28 -11.24 -10.75
CA GLY A 179 7.27 -11.82 -9.41
C GLY A 179 8.01 -10.93 -8.39
N PRO A 180 8.16 -11.36 -7.13
CA PRO A 180 8.79 -10.55 -6.09
C PRO A 180 10.23 -10.16 -6.48
N ILE A 181 10.73 -9.02 -6.00
CA ILE A 181 12.13 -8.60 -6.23
C ILE A 181 13.13 -9.44 -5.39
N PHE A 182 12.81 -10.68 -5.03
CA PHE A 182 13.73 -11.55 -4.34
C PHE A 182 14.88 -11.91 -5.26
N THR A 183 15.97 -11.17 -5.15
CA THR A 183 17.20 -11.52 -5.83
C THR A 183 17.88 -12.66 -5.07
N LYS A 184 18.71 -13.44 -5.75
CA LYS A 184 19.59 -14.43 -5.10
C LYS A 184 20.58 -13.79 -4.11
N HIS A 185 20.71 -12.47 -4.11
CA HIS A 185 21.71 -11.73 -3.36
C HIS A 185 21.10 -11.10 -2.11
N LYS A 186 21.47 -11.64 -0.94
CA LYS A 186 20.97 -11.19 0.36
C LYS A 186 21.15 -9.70 0.61
N TYR A 187 22.24 -9.09 0.10
CA TYR A 187 22.51 -7.66 0.27
C TYR A 187 21.52 -6.77 -0.50
N ILE A 188 21.02 -7.22 -1.66
CA ILE A 188 20.00 -6.47 -2.41
C ILE A 188 18.67 -6.53 -1.68
N ASN A 189 18.29 -7.70 -1.16
CA ASN A 189 17.06 -7.82 -0.37
C ASN A 189 17.15 -6.93 0.88
N PHE A 190 18.29 -6.95 1.59
CA PHE A 190 18.54 -6.03 2.69
C PHE A 190 18.47 -4.55 2.27
N ALA A 191 19.01 -4.20 1.10
CA ALA A 191 18.92 -2.83 0.60
C ALA A 191 17.48 -2.41 0.29
N LEU A 192 16.68 -3.28 -0.33
CA LEU A 192 15.28 -3.03 -0.65
C LEU A 192 14.41 -2.92 0.60
N ASP A 193 14.69 -3.74 1.63
CA ASP A 193 14.01 -3.68 2.91
C ASP A 193 14.28 -2.34 3.60
N ASN A 194 15.55 -1.92 3.67
CA ASN A 194 15.95 -0.64 4.26
C ASN A 194 15.44 0.56 3.45
N PHE A 195 15.43 0.46 2.12
CA PHE A 195 14.84 1.47 1.25
C PHE A 195 13.33 1.57 1.46
N SER A 196 12.63 0.46 1.64
CA SER A 196 11.19 0.49 1.93
C SER A 196 10.92 1.11 3.30
N GLU A 197 11.75 0.79 4.29
CA GLU A 197 11.63 1.29 5.66
C GLU A 197 11.89 2.79 5.76
N SER A 198 12.78 3.35 4.92
CA SER A 198 13.05 4.79 4.93
C SER A 198 11.81 5.66 4.67
N TYR A 199 10.77 5.11 4.04
CA TYR A 199 9.49 5.80 3.80
C TYR A 199 8.43 5.54 4.88
N ARG A 200 8.66 4.60 5.80
CA ARG A 200 7.68 4.21 6.83
C ARG A 200 7.98 4.83 8.18
N VAL A 201 9.24 5.13 8.46
CA VAL A 201 9.63 5.64 9.78
C VAL A 201 9.21 7.09 9.94
N ALA A 202 8.48 7.37 11.03
CA ALA A 202 7.98 8.70 11.34
C ALA A 202 9.09 9.75 11.61
N HIS A 203 10.25 9.30 12.07
CA HIS A 203 11.36 10.17 12.42
C HIS A 203 12.31 10.34 11.22
N PRO A 204 12.43 11.55 10.63
CA PRO A 204 13.19 11.75 9.39
C PRO A 204 14.64 11.28 9.46
N TYR A 205 15.29 11.44 10.61
CA TYR A 205 16.66 10.98 10.79
C TYR A 205 16.78 9.45 10.77
N LEU A 206 15.79 8.73 11.29
CA LEU A 206 15.78 7.26 11.21
C LEU A 206 15.49 6.80 9.79
N GLY A 207 14.56 7.46 9.09
CA GLY A 207 14.33 7.20 7.67
C GLY A 207 15.57 7.44 6.83
N PHE A 208 16.30 8.54 7.08
CA PHE A 208 17.58 8.82 6.43
C PHE A 208 18.63 7.75 6.74
N ILE A 209 18.74 7.28 7.99
CA ILE A 209 19.66 6.19 8.35
C ILE A 209 19.31 4.91 7.58
N SER A 210 18.03 4.52 7.51
CA SER A 210 17.59 3.37 6.71
C SER A 210 17.97 3.54 5.24
N LEU A 211 17.78 4.72 4.66
CA LEU A 211 18.21 4.98 3.29
C LEU A 211 19.73 4.84 3.11
N MET A 212 20.53 5.36 4.05
CA MET A 212 21.98 5.22 4.03
C MET A 212 22.41 3.76 4.15
N MET A 213 21.74 2.96 4.98
CA MET A 213 21.99 1.51 5.08
C MET A 213 21.65 0.78 3.78
N ALA A 214 20.58 1.18 3.10
CA ALA A 214 20.24 0.65 1.78
C ALA A 214 21.30 0.96 0.73
N MET A 215 21.76 2.22 0.68
CA MET A 215 22.83 2.63 -0.23
C MET A 215 24.13 1.89 0.06
N GLU A 216 24.54 1.82 1.33
CA GLU A 216 25.75 1.11 1.73
C GLU A 216 25.72 -0.35 1.28
N ALA A 217 24.60 -1.05 1.47
CA ALA A 217 24.47 -2.44 1.04
C ALA A 217 24.58 -2.63 -0.47
N ILE A 218 24.19 -1.64 -1.29
CA ILE A 218 24.33 -1.68 -2.76
C ILE A 218 25.77 -1.40 -3.17
N PHE A 219 26.40 -0.38 -2.58
CA PHE A 219 27.76 0.05 -2.96
C PHE A 219 28.86 -0.82 -2.36
N ASN A 220 28.56 -1.49 -1.24
CA ASN A 220 29.49 -2.32 -0.50
C ASN A 220 28.89 -3.73 -0.32
N ASP A 221 28.89 -4.52 -1.40
CA ASP A 221 28.29 -5.86 -1.48
C ASP A 221 29.01 -6.94 -0.62
N GLY A 222 29.88 -6.52 0.31
CA GLY A 222 30.67 -7.36 1.21
C GLY A 222 31.74 -8.20 0.51
N LYS A 223 31.82 -8.21 -0.83
CA LYS A 223 32.86 -8.97 -1.54
C LYS A 223 34.21 -8.27 -1.51
N ASN A 224 34.22 -6.93 -1.35
CA ASN A 224 35.44 -6.12 -1.33
C ASN A 224 35.95 -5.79 0.08
N GLU A 225 35.13 -5.85 1.13
CA GLU A 225 35.62 -5.59 2.50
C GLU A 225 36.60 -6.66 3.02
N LEU A 226 36.52 -7.89 2.50
CA LEU A 226 37.45 -8.97 2.85
C LEU A 226 38.79 -8.91 2.12
N ARG A 227 38.99 -8.01 1.15
CA ARG A 227 40.27 -7.84 0.44
C ARG A 227 41.13 -6.68 0.94
N ASN A 228 40.55 -5.71 1.64
CA ASN A 228 41.29 -4.54 2.13
C ASN A 228 41.63 -4.59 3.64
N LYS A 229 41.47 -5.76 4.27
CA LYS A 229 42.01 -6.04 5.61
C LYS A 229 42.97 -7.22 5.58
N VAL A 230 44.06 -7.12 4.81
CA VAL A 230 45.45 -7.51 5.16
C VAL A 230 46.34 -7.04 4.00
N SER A 231 47.00 -5.89 4.18
CA SER A 231 48.32 -5.59 3.61
C SER A 231 48.95 -4.50 4.45
#